data_AF-A0A816XC67-F1
#
_entry.id   AF-A0A816XC67-F1
#
_cell.length_a   1.000
_cell.length_b   1.000
_cell.length_c   1.000
_cell.angle_alpha   90.00
_cell.angle_beta   90.00
_cell.angle_gamma   90.00
#
_symmetry.space_group_name_H-M   'P 1'
#
loop_
_entity.id
_entity.type
_entity.pdbx_description
1 polymer ?
#
loop_
_entity_poly.entity_id
_entity_poly.type
_entity_poly.pdbx_seq_one_letter_code
_entity_poly.pdbx_strand_id
1 'polypeptide(L)'
;ETNILPYVSNPLVVAIITSNSPINGRTIEYITPSCRVVSSLGVGFDNIDVKACRQRNITVCYVPDYGTNEVADHAVALLFAAHRRLS
;
A
#
# COMPACT_ATOMS: atom_id res chain seq x y z
N GLU A 1 1.75 -1.01 16.38
CA GLU A 1 1.14 -0.49 15.14
C GLU A 1 0.42 0.80 15.42
N THR A 2 0.54 1.80 14.55
CA THR A 2 -0.17 3.08 14.69
C THR A 2 -1.66 2.87 14.40
N ASN A 3 -2.53 3.24 15.33
CA ASN A 3 -3.98 3.17 15.13
C ASN A 3 -4.42 4.24 14.11
N ILE A 4 -4.77 3.82 12.89
CA ILE A 4 -5.16 4.73 11.81
C ILE A 4 -6.65 5.10 11.80
N LEU A 5 -7.48 4.43 12.62
CA LEU A 5 -8.94 4.57 12.61
C LEU A 5 -9.43 6.02 12.79
N PRO A 6 -8.87 6.84 13.72
CA PRO A 6 -9.31 8.22 13.89
C PRO A 6 -9.10 9.08 12.63
N TYR A 7 -8.08 8.77 11.83
CA TYR A 7 -7.73 9.55 10.63
C TYR A 7 -8.62 9.17 9.45
N VAL A 8 -8.89 7.87 9.24
CA VAL A 8 -9.72 7.42 8.11
C VAL A 8 -11.20 7.77 8.27
N SER A 9 -11.66 8.00 9.50
CA SER A 9 -13.02 8.46 9.80
C SER A 9 -13.21 9.98 9.69
N ASN A 10 -12.14 10.75 9.47
CA ASN A 10 -12.25 12.20 9.33
C ASN A 10 -13.05 12.55 8.06
N PRO A 11 -14.15 13.32 8.15
CA PRO A 11 -15.03 13.62 7.01
C PRO A 11 -14.35 14.41 5.88
N LEU A 12 -13.21 15.06 6.14
CA LEU A 12 -12.46 15.82 5.13
C LEU A 12 -11.52 14.94 4.29
N VAL A 13 -11.35 13.67 4.64
CA VAL A 13 -10.46 12.77 3.90
C VAL A 13 -11.11 12.32 2.60
N VAL A 14 -10.49 12.70 1.48
CA VAL A 14 -10.94 12.31 0.13
C VAL A 14 -10.07 11.21 -0.49
N ALA A 15 -8.85 11.04 0.01
CA ALA A 15 -7.90 10.04 -0.46
C ALA A 15 -7.01 9.53 0.69
N ILE A 16 -6.64 8.26 0.62
CA ILE A 16 -5.70 7.62 1.56
C ILE A 16 -4.49 7.14 0.76
N ILE A 17 -3.30 7.42 1.29
CA ILE A 17 -2.03 6.95 0.74
C ILE A 17 -1.41 6.02 1.78
N THR A 18 -1.16 4.76 1.43
CA THR A 18 -0.63 3.74 2.33
C THR A 18 0.62 3.08 1.75
N SER A 19 1.54 2.65 2.61
CA SER A 19 2.65 1.77 2.24
C SER A 19 2.43 0.39 2.88
N ASN A 20 2.70 0.29 4.18
CA ASN A 20 2.67 -0.96 4.91
C ASN A 20 1.44 -1.10 5.83
N SER A 21 0.66 -0.04 6.02
CA SER A 21 -0.52 -0.07 6.90
C SER A 21 -1.67 -0.83 6.22
N PRO A 22 -2.21 -1.89 6.83
CA PRO A 22 -3.29 -2.67 6.23
C PRO A 22 -4.59 -1.87 6.06
N ILE A 23 -5.10 -1.85 4.83
CA ILE A 23 -6.44 -1.37 4.49
C ILE A 23 -7.34 -2.59 4.29
N ASN A 24 -7.56 -3.32 5.38
CA ASN A 24 -8.41 -4.52 5.40
C ASN A 24 -9.89 -4.15 5.55
N GLY A 25 -10.79 -5.14 5.45
CA GLY A 25 -12.24 -4.94 5.59
C GLY A 25 -12.65 -4.15 6.84
N ARG A 26 -12.01 -4.41 8.00
CA ARG A 26 -12.28 -3.66 9.23
C ARG A 26 -11.89 -2.18 9.09
N THR A 27 -10.71 -1.86 8.58
CA THR A 27 -10.31 -0.46 8.34
C THR A 27 -11.30 0.21 7.39
N ILE A 28 -11.70 -0.51 6.34
CA ILE A 28 -12.63 -0.01 5.32
C ILE A 28 -13.99 0.35 5.91
N GLU A 29 -14.47 -0.35 6.94
CA GLU A 29 -15.71 0.00 7.67
C GLU A 29 -15.70 1.43 8.23
N TYR A 30 -14.55 1.88 8.71
CA TYR A 30 -14.36 3.21 9.32
C TYR A 30 -13.98 4.31 8.34
N ILE A 31 -13.69 3.97 7.08
CA ILE A 31 -13.37 4.97 6.05
C ILE A 31 -14.60 5.86 5.83
N THR A 32 -14.36 7.17 5.90
CA THR A 32 -15.36 8.20 5.64
C THR A 32 -16.01 8.05 4.25
N PRO A 33 -17.32 8.35 4.09
CA PRO A 33 -17.99 8.34 2.79
C PRO A 33 -17.40 9.30 1.74
N SER A 34 -16.65 10.32 2.18
CA SER A 34 -15.98 11.28 1.29
C SER A 34 -14.73 10.70 0.61
N CYS A 35 -14.20 9.59 1.11
CA CYS A 35 -13.02 8.96 0.53
C CYS A 35 -13.38 8.26 -0.79
N ARG A 36 -12.63 8.59 -1.84
CA ARG A 36 -12.85 8.09 -3.20
C ARG A 36 -11.67 7.27 -3.72
N VAL A 37 -10.50 7.38 -3.10
CA VAL A 37 -9.25 6.77 -3.57
C VAL A 37 -8.43 6.22 -2.41
N VAL A 38 -7.91 5.01 -2.57
CA VAL A 38 -6.84 4.46 -1.75
C VAL A 38 -5.67 4.13 -2.68
N SER A 39 -4.49 4.69 -2.43
CA SER A 39 -3.29 4.45 -3.24
C SER A 39 -2.21 3.74 -2.43
N SER A 40 -1.63 2.69 -2.99
CA SER A 40 -0.39 2.11 -2.49
C SER A 40 0.81 2.97 -2.92
N LEU A 41 1.78 3.14 -2.01
CA LEU A 41 3.11 3.72 -2.26
C LEU A 41 4.07 2.65 -2.76
N GLY A 42 3.76 2.05 -3.91
CA GLY A 42 4.61 1.06 -4.55
C GLY A 42 3.84 0.14 -5.50
N VAL A 43 4.54 -0.92 -5.92
CA VAL A 43 4.01 -1.95 -6.82
C VAL A 43 3.04 -2.88 -6.09
N GLY A 44 3.39 -3.30 -4.87
CA GLY A 44 2.57 -4.21 -4.06
C GLY A 44 1.37 -3.50 -3.43
N PHE A 45 0.20 -4.15 -3.48
CA PHE A 45 -1.04 -3.65 -2.88
C PHE A 45 -1.82 -4.75 -2.17
N ASP A 46 -1.18 -5.86 -1.82
CA ASP A 46 -1.79 -7.03 -1.18
C ASP A 46 -2.34 -6.73 0.23
N ASN A 47 -1.87 -5.64 0.84
CA ASN A 47 -2.36 -5.13 2.12
C ASN A 47 -3.67 -4.34 2.01
N ILE A 48 -4.20 -4.14 0.81
CA ILE A 48 -5.46 -3.44 0.54
C ILE A 48 -6.51 -4.48 0.12
N ASP A 49 -7.63 -4.52 0.84
CA ASP A 49 -8.80 -5.32 0.43
C ASP A 49 -9.52 -4.61 -0.74
N VAL A 50 -9.02 -4.87 -1.94
CA VAL A 50 -9.52 -4.27 -3.19
C VAL A 50 -11.02 -4.57 -3.39
N LYS A 51 -11.51 -5.74 -2.96
CA LYS A 51 -12.92 -6.10 -3.11
C LYS A 51 -13.80 -5.26 -2.20
N ALA A 52 -13.43 -5.10 -0.93
CA ALA A 52 -14.15 -4.25 0.01
C ALA A 52 -14.10 -2.77 -0.40
N CYS A 53 -12.95 -2.27 -0.89
CA CYS A 53 -12.85 -0.92 -1.47
C CYS A 53 -13.82 -0.74 -2.63
N ARG A 54 -13.87 -1.69 -3.57
CA ARG A 54 -14.77 -1.66 -4.72
C ARG A 54 -16.24 -1.63 -4.31
N GLN A 55 -16.63 -2.41 -3.29
CA GLN A 55 -18.00 -2.42 -2.76
C GLN A 55 -18.42 -1.05 -2.18
N ARG A 56 -17.46 -0.26 -1.68
CA ARG A 56 -17.69 1.11 -1.19
C ARG A 56 -17.46 2.20 -2.24
N ASN A 57 -17.29 1.86 -3.51
CA ASN A 57 -16.97 2.79 -4.60
C ASN A 57 -15.66 3.58 -4.39
N ILE A 58 -14.68 2.95 -3.75
CA ILE A 58 -13.34 3.48 -3.55
C ILE A 58 -12.41 2.87 -4.61
N THR A 59 -11.76 3.71 -5.40
CA THR A 59 -10.78 3.29 -6.40
C THR A 59 -9.45 2.94 -5.73
N VAL A 60 -8.85 1.81 -6.11
CA VAL A 60 -7.50 1.45 -5.67
C VAL A 60 -6.49 1.79 -6.76
N CYS A 61 -5.44 2.52 -6.38
CA CYS A 61 -4.31 2.87 -7.24
C CYS A 61 -3.01 2.28 -6.70
N TYR A 62 -2.04 2.05 -7.57
CA TYR A 62 -0.69 1.60 -7.24
C TYR A 62 0.29 2.09 -8.32
N VAL A 63 1.60 1.92 -8.10
CA VAL A 63 2.63 2.41 -9.01
C VAL A 63 3.35 1.20 -9.64
N PRO A 64 2.96 0.75 -10.85
CA PRO A 64 3.43 -0.51 -11.42
C PRO A 64 4.93 -0.54 -11.76
N ASP A 65 5.47 0.57 -12.27
CA ASP A 65 6.86 0.62 -12.77
C ASP A 65 7.88 1.10 -11.73
N TYR A 66 7.47 1.25 -10.47
CA TYR A 66 8.35 1.73 -9.41
C TYR A 66 9.40 0.69 -9.02
N GLY A 67 10.68 1.06 -9.12
CA GLY A 67 11.78 0.30 -8.53
C GLY A 67 12.24 -0.92 -9.34
N THR A 68 11.80 -1.09 -10.58
CA THR A 68 12.12 -2.30 -11.38
C THR A 68 13.63 -2.51 -11.54
N ASN A 69 14.35 -1.45 -11.95
CA ASN A 69 15.80 -1.54 -12.15
C ASN A 69 16.53 -1.61 -10.81
N GLU A 70 16.09 -0.83 -9.82
CA GLU A 70 16.68 -0.75 -8.49
C GLU A 70 16.58 -2.09 -7.74
N VAL A 71 15.43 -2.77 -7.84
CA VAL A 71 15.24 -4.11 -7.27
C VAL A 71 16.08 -5.14 -8.01
N ALA A 72 16.19 -5.05 -9.34
CA ALA A 72 17.05 -5.94 -10.13
C ALA A 72 18.53 -5.77 -9.77
N ASP A 73 19.01 -4.53 -9.68
CA ASP A 73 20.38 -4.20 -9.27
C ASP A 73 20.67 -4.71 -7.86
N HIS A 74 19.72 -4.53 -6.93
CA HIS A 74 19.84 -5.04 -5.56
C HIS A 74 19.89 -6.58 -5.52
N ALA A 75 19.08 -7.26 -6.32
CA ALA A 75 19.10 -8.72 -6.40
C ALA A 75 20.44 -9.25 -6.93
N VAL A 76 21.00 -8.62 -7.97
CA VAL A 76 22.33 -8.96 -8.49
C VAL A 76 23.42 -8.66 -7.45
N ALA A 77 23.33 -7.54 -6.74
CA ALA A 77 24.26 -7.22 -5.66
C ALA A 77 24.21 -8.27 -4.54
N LEU A 78 23.02 -8.70 -4.11
CA LEU A 78 22.84 -9.76 -3.13
C LEU A 78 23.40 -11.11 -3.61
N LEU A 79 23.24 -11.45 -4.88
CA LEU A 79 23.83 -12.66 -5.47
C LEU A 79 25.37 -12.65 -5.36
N PHE A 80 26.02 -11.54 -5.70
CA PHE A 80 27.46 -11.42 -5.56
C PHE A 80 27.90 -11.42 -4.09
N ALA A 81 27.17 -10.73 -3.21
CA ALA A 81 27.45 -10.71 -1.78
C ALA A 81 27.39 -12.11 -1.16
N ALA A 82 26.37 -12.90 -1.52
CA ALA A 82 26.26 -14.29 -1.09
C ALA A 82 27.38 -15.18 -1.65
N HIS A 83 27.73 -15.03 -2.94
CA HIS A 83 28.81 -15.78 -3.57
C HIS A 83 30.19 -15.48 -2.96
N ARG A 84 30.43 -14.22 -2.59
CA ARG A 84 31.68 -13.75 -1.98
C ARG A 84 31.70 -13.81 -0.45
N ARG A 85 30.59 -14.23 0.19
CA ARG A 85 30.41 -14.31 1.65
C ARG A 85 30.69 -12.97 2.35
N LEU A 86 30.05 -11.91 1.86
CA LEU A 86 30.18 -10.56 2.43
C LEU A 86 29.23 -10.28 3.62
N SER A 87 28.35 -11.25 3.95
CA SER A 87 27.37 -11.21 5.04
C SER A 87 27.84 -11.97 6.27
#